data_AF-A0A9D5FBJ3-F1
#
_entry.id   AF-A0A9D5FBJ3-F1
#
_cell.length_a   1.000
_cell.length_b   1.000
_cell.length_c   1.000
_cell.angle_alpha   90.00
_cell.angle_beta   90.00
_cell.angle_gamma   90.00
#
_symmetry.space_group_name_H-M   'P 1'
#
loop_
_entity.id
_entity.type
_entity.pdbx_description
1 polymer ?
#
loop_
_entity_poly.entity_id
_entity_poly.type
_entity_poly.pdbx_seq_one_letter_code
_entity_poly.pdbx_strand_id
1 'polypeptide(L)' 'LMGNILDDKMKPDAAAKAWLKKNPQVLDTWLAGVTTIDGKPGLEAVKAKLAQ' A
#
# COMPACT_ATOMS: atom_id res chain seq x y z
N LEU A 1 -7.07 10.68 2.14
CA LEU A 1 -7.11 9.58 3.14
C LEU A 1 -8.18 9.87 4.19
N MET A 2 -8.02 10.91 5.02
CA MET A 2 -9.00 11.21 6.07
C MET A 2 -10.37 11.65 5.51
N GLY A 3 -10.40 12.48 4.47
CA GLY A 3 -11.66 12.81 3.77
C GLY A 3 -12.33 11.61 3.10
N ASN A 4 -11.57 10.66 2.55
CA ASN A 4 -12.16 9.43 2.00
C ASN A 4 -12.85 8.55 3.06
N ILE A 5 -12.35 8.57 4.30
CA ILE A 5 -12.92 7.76 5.39
C ILE A 5 -14.11 8.48 6.02
N LEU A 6 -14.00 9.80 6.21
CA LEU A 6 -14.99 10.62 6.91
C LEU A 6 -16.11 11.12 5.99
N ASP A 7 -15.78 11.54 4.78
CA ASP A 7 -16.72 12.13 3.80
C ASP A 7 -17.28 11.06 2.85
N ASP A 8 -16.41 10.21 2.25
CA ASP A 8 -16.84 9.17 1.31
C ASP A 8 -17.29 7.86 1.99
N LYS A 9 -17.24 7.81 3.34
CA LYS A 9 -17.49 6.61 4.16
C LYS A 9 -16.75 5.36 3.64
N MET A 10 -15.60 5.52 3.00
CA MET A 10 -14.81 4.38 2.54
C MET A 10 -14.32 3.59 3.74
N LYS A 11 -14.30 2.25 3.60
CA LYS A 11 -13.65 1.40 4.59
C LYS A 11 -12.18 1.84 4.74
N PRO A 12 -11.64 1.92 5.97
CA PRO A 12 -10.27 2.34 6.21
C PRO A 12 -9.24 1.62 5.34
N ASP A 13 -9.41 0.31 5.13
CA ASP A 13 -8.53 -0.50 4.27
C ASP A 13 -8.56 -0.06 2.80
N ALA A 14 -9.73 0.30 2.29
CA ALA A 14 -9.89 0.75 0.91
C ALA A 14 -9.27 2.14 0.72
N ALA A 15 -9.47 3.03 1.69
CA ALA A 15 -8.88 4.37 1.66
C ALA A 15 -7.34 4.31 1.77
N ALA A 16 -6.81 3.43 2.63
CA ALA A 16 -5.38 3.19 2.77
C ALA A 16 -4.77 2.63 1.47
N LYS A 17 -5.40 1.62 0.86
CA LYS A 17 -4.98 1.08 -0.45
C LYS A 17 -4.98 2.15 -1.55
N ALA A 18 -6.01 3.00 -1.59
CA ALA A 18 -6.09 4.09 -2.56
C ALA A 18 -4.99 5.14 -2.34
N TRP A 19 -4.66 5.46 -1.08
CA TRP A 19 -3.57 6.36 -0.76
C TRP A 19 -2.20 5.76 -1.11
N LEU A 20 -1.98 4.48 -0.83
CA LEU A 20 -0.77 3.75 -1.20
C LEU A 20 -0.57 3.69 -2.72
N LYS A 21 -1.64 3.46 -3.49
CA LYS A 21 -1.63 3.55 -4.97
C LYS A 21 -1.18 4.94 -5.47
N LYS A 22 -1.59 6.02 -4.78
CA LYS A 22 -1.22 7.40 -5.13
C LYS A 22 0.17 7.82 -4.66
N ASN A 23 0.72 7.14 -3.66
CA ASN A 23 2.02 7.47 -3.06
C ASN A 23 2.93 6.24 -3.03
N PRO A 24 3.25 5.61 -4.18
CA PRO A 24 4.01 4.37 -4.21
C PRO A 24 5.43 4.53 -3.65
N GLN A 25 6.01 5.73 -3.66
CA GLN A 25 7.38 5.97 -3.20
C GLN A 25 7.60 5.71 -1.70
N VAL A 26 6.55 5.76 -0.88
CA VAL A 26 6.67 5.50 0.57
C VAL A 26 7.00 4.03 0.84
N LEU A 27 6.59 3.15 -0.07
CA LEU A 27 6.84 1.72 0.01
C LEU A 27 8.33 1.41 -0.15
N ASP A 28 9.06 2.20 -0.94
CA ASP A 28 10.50 2.00 -1.13
C ASP A 28 11.27 2.16 0.19
N THR A 29 10.82 3.08 1.06
CA THR A 29 11.41 3.25 2.41
C THR A 29 10.93 2.19 3.39
N TRP A 30 9.61 1.90 3.42
CA TRP A 30 9.05 0.94 4.38
C TRP A 30 9.45 -0.51 4.12
N LEU A 31 9.66 -0.86 2.85
CA LEU A 31 10.00 -2.22 2.42
C LEU A 31 11.48 -2.39 2.10
N ALA A 32 12.32 -1.41 2.47
CA ALA A 32 13.76 -1.52 2.37
C ALA A 32 14.27 -2.70 3.22
N GLY A 33 14.81 -3.73 2.56
CA GLY A 33 15.28 -4.95 3.23
C GLY A 33 14.17 -5.89 3.71
N VAL A 34 12.90 -5.60 3.44
CA VAL A 34 11.78 -6.47 3.80
C VAL A 34 11.59 -7.55 2.74
N THR A 35 11.51 -8.79 3.19
CA THR A 35 11.19 -9.96 2.35
C THR A 35 9.80 -10.50 2.64
N THR A 36 9.20 -11.18 1.67
CA THR A 36 7.99 -11.96 1.88
C THR A 36 8.29 -13.20 2.75
N ILE A 37 7.24 -13.86 3.22
CA ILE A 37 7.35 -15.09 4.02
C ILE A 37 8.13 -16.18 3.26
N ASP A 38 7.98 -16.21 1.94
CA ASP A 38 8.67 -17.08 1.00
C ASP A 38 10.03 -16.54 0.51
N GLY A 39 10.55 -15.47 1.12
CA GLY A 39 11.91 -14.95 0.89
C GLY A 39 12.09 -14.06 -0.34
N LYS A 40 11.01 -13.64 -1.00
CA LYS A 40 11.07 -12.75 -2.17
C LYS A 40 11.13 -11.27 -1.76
N PRO A 41 11.55 -10.34 -2.64
CA PRO A 41 11.50 -8.91 -2.34
C PRO A 41 10.09 -8.43 -1.99
N GLY A 42 9.90 -7.86 -0.80
CA GLY A 42 8.60 -7.42 -0.32
C GLY A 42 8.02 -6.27 -1.12
N LEU A 43 8.88 -5.37 -1.59
CA LEU A 43 8.50 -4.22 -2.41
C LEU A 43 7.77 -4.63 -3.70
N GLU A 44 8.34 -5.58 -4.44
CA GLU A 44 7.76 -6.08 -5.69
C GLU A 44 6.41 -6.76 -5.43
N ALA A 45 6.31 -7.55 -4.36
CA ALA A 45 5.07 -8.23 -3.99
C ALA A 45 3.95 -7.23 -3.66
N VAL A 46 4.25 -6.16 -2.92
CA VAL A 46 3.26 -5.14 -2.57
C VAL A 46 2.88 -4.30 -3.78
N LYS A 47 3.84 -3.89 -4.63
CA LYS A 47 3.55 -3.16 -5.88
C LYS A 47 2.64 -3.98 -6.80
N ALA A 48 2.88 -5.29 -6.95
CA ALA A 48 2.02 -6.17 -7.73
C ALA A 48 0.57 -6.24 -7.19
N LYS A 49 0.40 -6.32 -5.85
CA LYS A 49 -0.93 -6.33 -5.22
C LYS A 49 -1.65 -4.99 -5.26
N LEU A 50 -0.90 -3.88 -5.25
CA LEU A 50 -1.46 -2.55 -5.39
C LEU A 50 -1.71 -2.16 -6.85
N ALA A 51 -1.20 -2.87 -7.85
CA ALA A 51 -1.53 -2.61 -9.26
C ALA A 51 -2.85 -3.30 -9.71
N GLN A 52 -3.38 -4.24 -8.92
CA GLN A 52 -4.66 -4.92 -9.17
C GLN A 52 -5.89 -4.06 -8.86
#